data_AF-A0A920B8S4-F1
#
_entry.id   AF-A0A920B8S4-F1
#
_cell.length_a   1.000
_cell.length_b   1.000
_cell.length_c   1.000
_cell.angle_alpha   90.00
_cell.angle_beta   90.00
_cell.angle_gamma   90.00
#
_symmetry.space_group_name_H-M   'P 1'
#
loop_
_entity.id
_entity.type
_entity.pdbx_description
1 polymer ?
#
loop_
_entity_poly.entity_id
_entity_poly.type
_entity_poly.pdbx_seq_one_letter_code
_entity_poly.pdbx_strand_id
1 'polypeptide(L)' 'MSHGDTIVKLGSKLQVLAKSEFGSIALYKHKNKNIYGTQFHPEVVHTPFGKKFLSNFIF' A
#
# COMPACT_ATOMS: atom_id res chain seq x y z
N MET A 1 11.03 -3.85 -0.78
CA MET A 1 9.89 -4.76 -0.60
C MET A 1 10.41 -6.18 -0.69
N SER A 2 10.28 -6.96 0.37
CA SER A 2 10.55 -8.40 0.35
C SER A 2 9.23 -9.08 0.66
N HIS A 3 8.43 -9.31 -0.38
CA HIS A 3 7.24 -10.16 -0.29
C HIS A 3 7.43 -11.25 -1.34
N GLY A 4 7.24 -12.50 -0.96
CA GLY A 4 7.19 -13.62 -1.92
C GLY A 4 5.92 -13.57 -2.75
N ASP A 5 4.81 -13.19 -2.11
CA ASP A 5 3.49 -13.10 -2.74
C ASP A 5 3.16 -11.68 -3.15
N THR A 6 2.37 -11.54 -4.21
CA THR A 6 1.91 -10.24 -4.71
C THR A 6 0.47 -10.29 -5.18
N ILE A 7 -0.23 -9.16 -5.09
CA ILE A 7 -1.59 -9.04 -5.59
C ILE A 7 -1.56 -9.01 -7.13
N VAL A 8 -2.06 -10.08 -7.76
CA VAL A 8 -2.20 -10.19 -9.21
C VAL A 8 -3.47 -9.54 -9.75
N LYS A 9 -4.53 -9.44 -8.93
CA LYS A 9 -5.82 -8.87 -9.32
C LYS A 9 -6.51 -8.23 -8.12
N LEU A 10 -6.94 -6.97 -8.27
CA LEU A 10 -7.78 -6.29 -7.28
C LEU A 10 -9.26 -6.48 -7.59
N GLY A 11 -10.07 -6.52 -6.53
CA GLY A 11 -11.52 -6.49 -6.65
C GLY A 11 -12.03 -5.15 -7.21
N SER A 12 -13.22 -5.15 -7.84
CA SER A 12 -13.80 -3.99 -8.52
C SER A 12 -14.06 -2.77 -7.62
N LYS A 13 -14.16 -2.97 -6.31
CA LYS A 13 -14.36 -1.92 -5.29
C LYS A 13 -13.05 -1.26 -4.83
N LEU A 14 -11.91 -1.77 -5.27
CA LEU A 14 -10.58 -1.26 -4.93
C LEU A 14 -9.99 -0.49 -6.11
N GLN A 15 -9.08 0.43 -5.80
CA GLN A 15 -8.35 1.25 -6.76
C GLN A 15 -6.86 1.21 -6.42
N VAL A 16 -6.01 0.98 -7.42
CA VAL A 16 -4.55 1.08 -7.29
C VAL A 16 -4.17 2.55 -7.11
N LEU A 17 -3.34 2.84 -6.11
CA LEU A 17 -2.76 4.16 -5.88
C LEU A 17 -1.27 4.20 -6.22
N ALA A 18 -0.56 3.09 -6.02
CA ALA A 18 0.86 3.00 -6.36
C ALA A 18 1.23 1.58 -6.80
N LYS A 19 2.25 1.50 -7.65
CA LYS A 19 2.91 0.25 -8.06
C LYS A 19 4.40 0.35 -7.78
N SER A 20 5.04 -0.79 -7.57
CA SER A 20 6.50 -0.90 -7.55
C SER A 20 7.08 -0.67 -8.94
N GLU A 21 8.40 -0.50 -9.02
CA GLU A 21 9.13 -0.48 -10.30
C GLU A 21 8.88 -1.76 -11.13
N PHE A 22 8.75 -2.91 -10.46
CA PHE A 22 8.44 -4.19 -11.10
C PHE A 22 6.94 -4.42 -11.39
N GLY A 23 6.10 -3.39 -11.25
CA GLY A 23 4.67 -3.45 -11.58
C GLY A 23 3.74 -4.07 -10.51
N SER A 24 4.28 -4.63 -9.42
CA SER A 24 3.48 -5.12 -8.28
C SER A 24 2.68 -3.99 -7.63
N ILE A 25 1.46 -4.30 -7.21
CA ILE A 25 0.57 -3.32 -6.57
C ILE A 25 1.12 -3.00 -5.18
N ALA A 26 1.64 -1.80 -4.97
CA ALA A 26 2.27 -1.41 -3.70
C ALA A 26 1.28 -0.78 -2.72
N LEU A 27 0.32 -0.02 -3.23
CA LEU A 27 -0.71 0.66 -2.43
C LEU A 27 -2.04 0.67 -3.18
N TYR A 28 -3.12 0.40 -2.46
CA TYR A 28 -4.48 0.48 -2.98
C TYR A 28 -5.45 1.00 -1.90
N LYS A 29 -6.61 1.50 -2.34
CA LYS A 29 -7.69 1.92 -1.45
C LYS A 29 -9.03 1.38 -1.89
N HIS A 30 -9.98 1.31 -0.98
CA HIS A 30 -11.38 1.16 -1.33
C HIS A 30 -11.91 2.47 -1.93
N LYS A 31 -12.73 2.37 -2.96
CA LYS A 31 -13.26 3.56 -3.69
C LYS A 31 -14.05 4.50 -2.78
N ASN A 32 -14.86 3.93 -1.89
CA ASN A 32 -15.84 4.68 -1.09
C ASN A 32 -15.68 4.54 0.43
N LYS A 33 -14.67 3.82 0.92
CA LYS A 33 -14.47 3.55 2.36
C LYS A 33 -13.05 3.94 2.74
N ASN A 34 -12.84 4.28 4.00
CA ASN A 34 -11.52 4.58 4.55
C ASN A 34 -10.72 3.29 4.81
N ILE A 35 -10.56 2.48 3.78
CA ILE A 35 -9.81 1.23 3.80
C ILE A 35 -8.67 1.37 2.82
N TYR A 36 -7.45 1.16 3.32
CA TYR A 36 -6.20 1.25 2.58
C TYR A 36 -5.40 -0.02 2.84
N GLY A 37 -4.69 -0.49 1.82
CA GLY A 37 -3.81 -1.65 1.94
C GLY A 37 -2.49 -1.39 1.25
N THR A 38 -1.40 -1.80 1.90
CA THR A 38 -0.03 -1.64 1.42
C THR A 38 0.68 -3.01 1.38
N GLN A 39 1.54 -3.23 0.38
CA GLN A 39 2.44 -4.39 0.29
C GLN A 39 3.88 -4.03 0.70
N PHE A 40 4.07 -2.93 1.43
CA PHE A 40 5.33 -2.60 2.10
C PHE A 40 5.07 -2.34 3.58
N HIS A 41 6.14 -2.35 4.36
CA HIS A 41 6.09 -2.18 5.82
C HIS A 41 6.39 -0.72 6.21
N PRO A 42 5.40 0.18 6.33
CA PRO A 42 5.63 1.56 6.77
C PRO A 42 6.14 1.66 8.23
N GLU A 43 6.02 0.58 9.01
CA GLU A 43 6.43 0.50 10.41
C GLU A 43 7.93 0.29 10.61
N VAL A 44 8.66 -0.23 9.61
CA VAL A 44 10.09 -0.48 9.73
C VAL A 44 10.92 0.73 9.35
N VAL A 45 12.09 0.88 9.99
CA VAL A 45 13.02 2.00 9.77
C VAL A 45 13.55 2.10 8.34
N HIS A 46 13.50 0.98 7.60
CA HIS A 46 13.96 0.91 6.21
C HIS A 46 12.99 1.53 5.20
N THR A 47 11.79 1.95 5.62
CA THR A 47 10.82 2.63 4.74
C THR A 47 10.97 4.15 4.91
N PRO A 48 11.54 4.86 3.91
CA PRO A 48 11.61 6.31 3.96
C PRO A 48 10.21 6.90 4.12
N PHE A 49 10.07 7.88 5.00
CA PHE A 49 8.79 8.51 5.33
C PHE A 49 7.71 7.57 5.92
N GLY A 50 8.05 6.35 6.35
CA GLY A 50 7.08 5.40 6.92
C GLY A 50 6.29 5.96 8.11
N LYS A 51 6.96 6.65 9.04
CA LYS A 51 6.29 7.35 10.16
C LYS A 51 5.30 8.42 9.69
N LYS A 52 5.66 9.20 8.66
CA LYS A 52 4.77 10.22 8.08
C LYS A 52 3.57 9.56 7.40
N PHE A 53 3.79 8.43 6.71
CA PHE A 53 2.71 7.64 6.10
C PHE A 53 1.69 7.18 7.14
N LEU A 54 2.16 6.62 8.26
CA LEU A 54 1.28 6.22 9.37
C LEU A 54 0.58 7.42 10.02
N SER A 55 1.29 8.54 10.21
CA SER A 55 0.70 9.78 10.74
C SER A 55 -0.46 10.26 9.87
N ASN A 56 -0.31 10.26 8.54
CA ASN A 56 -1.37 10.66 7.61
C ASN A 56 -2.58 9.71 7.60
N PHE A 57 -2.44 8.49 8.14
CA PHE A 57 -3.54 7.54 8.26
C PHE A 57 -4.28 7.70 9.60
N ILE A 58 -3.57 8.06 10.66
CA ILE A 58 -4.11 8.15 12.03
C ILE A 58 -4.76 9.51 12.31
N PHE A 59 -4.22 10.60 11.76
CA PHE A 59 -4.63 11.98 12.03
C PHE A 59 -5.22 12.65 10.78
#